data_AF-A0AAV2Q7X2-F1
#
_entry.id   AF-A0AAV2Q7X2-F1
#
_cell.length_a   1.000
_cell.length_b   1.000
_cell.length_c   1.000
_cell.angle_alpha   90.00
_cell.angle_beta   90.00
_cell.angle_gamma   90.00
#
_symmetry.space_group_name_H-M   'P 1'
#
loop_
_entity.id
_entity.type
_entity.pdbx_description
1 polymer ?
#
loop_
_entity_poly.entity_id
_entity_poly.type
_entity_poly.pdbx_seq_one_letter_code
_entity_poly.pdbx_strand_id
1 'polypeptide(L)'
;MSSVASPKNCLEFLKTIGKLKRTGWVHREVKELRLRGAHTYAKLVINSLNLNQYSDLHEHRVMKISLVHDMAESVVGDITPHCGVSNQDKHTREVNTMQHFNSLLGEKVGGEMMELFMD
;
A
#
# COMPACT_ATOMS: atom_id res chain seq x y z
N MET A 1 21.74 -16.81 -0.52
CA MET A 1 20.67 -17.28 -1.43
C MET A 1 19.39 -16.62 -0.97
N SER A 2 18.78 -15.71 -1.74
CA SER A 2 17.53 -15.06 -1.32
C SER A 2 16.45 -16.14 -1.20
N SER A 3 15.93 -16.39 0.00
CA SER A 3 14.87 -17.37 0.18
C SER A 3 13.58 -16.84 -0.46
N VAL A 4 13.07 -17.56 -1.46
CA VAL A 4 11.75 -17.30 -2.03
C VAL A 4 10.70 -17.52 -0.94
N ALA A 5 9.73 -16.60 -0.83
CA ALA A 5 8.64 -16.72 0.14
C ALA A 5 7.89 -18.04 -0.03
N SER A 6 7.53 -18.67 1.09
CA SER A 6 6.72 -19.88 1.06
C SER A 6 5.29 -19.56 0.57
N PRO A 7 4.58 -20.49 -0.08
CA PRO A 7 3.18 -20.30 -0.47
C PRO A 7 2.27 -19.90 0.72
N LYS A 8 2.58 -20.41 1.92
CA LYS A 8 1.86 -20.04 3.15
C LYS A 8 2.05 -18.56 3.49
N ASN A 9 3.27 -18.04 3.42
CA ASN A 9 3.56 -16.64 3.69
C ASN A 9 2.92 -15.72 2.63
N CYS A 10 2.98 -16.12 1.34
CA CYS A 10 2.29 -15.39 0.28
C CYS A 10 0.78 -15.33 0.51
N LEU A 11 0.16 -16.44 0.92
CA LEU A 11 -1.27 -16.48 1.23
C LEU A 11 -1.62 -15.61 2.44
N GLU A 12 -0.79 -15.60 3.47
CA GLU A 12 -0.96 -14.73 4.65
C GLU A 12 -0.88 -13.25 4.27
N PHE A 13 0.12 -12.88 3.47
CA PHE A 13 0.26 -11.54 2.92
C PHE A 13 -1.00 -11.13 2.11
N LEU A 14 -1.42 -11.97 1.16
CA LEU A 14 -2.61 -11.70 0.33
C LEU A 14 -3.89 -11.54 1.16
N LYS A 15 -4.09 -12.40 2.16
CA LYS A 15 -5.23 -12.29 3.10
C LYS A 15 -5.19 -11.01 3.92
N THR A 16 -4.00 -10.48 4.20
CA THR A 16 -3.84 -9.26 4.99
C THR A 16 -4.16 -8.04 4.13
N ILE A 17 -3.53 -7.90 2.97
CA ILE A 17 -3.81 -6.77 2.07
C ILE A 17 -5.24 -6.79 1.50
N GLY A 18 -5.89 -7.95 1.44
CA GLY A 18 -7.30 -8.06 1.05
C GLY A 18 -8.28 -7.37 2.02
N LYS A 19 -7.86 -6.97 3.22
CA LYS A 19 -8.72 -6.35 4.25
C LYS A 19 -8.83 -4.82 4.14
N LEU A 20 -8.20 -4.19 3.14
CA LEU A 20 -8.11 -2.73 3.03
C LEU A 20 -9.49 -2.03 2.91
N LYS A 21 -9.79 -1.13 3.85
CA LYS A 21 -10.99 -0.26 3.86
C LYS A 21 -10.59 1.24 3.90
N ARG A 22 -11.53 2.12 3.57
CA ARG A 22 -11.37 3.59 3.63
C ARG A 22 -12.19 4.14 4.81
N THR A 23 -11.55 4.78 5.77
CA THR A 23 -12.15 5.34 6.99
C THR A 23 -12.62 6.78 6.78
N GLY A 24 -12.00 7.56 5.87
CA GLY A 24 -12.40 8.94 5.62
C GLY A 24 -13.89 9.13 5.22
N TRP A 25 -14.46 8.17 4.50
CA TRP A 25 -15.88 8.20 4.10
C TRP A 25 -16.84 7.83 5.24
N VAL A 26 -16.36 7.06 6.23
CA VAL A 26 -17.12 6.73 7.44
C VAL A 26 -17.42 8.01 8.22
N HIS A 27 -16.43 8.89 8.38
CA HIS A 27 -16.60 10.16 9.09
C HIS A 27 -17.59 11.11 8.41
N ARG A 28 -17.92 10.90 7.13
CA ARG A 28 -18.90 11.69 6.38
C ARG A 28 -20.24 10.97 6.19
N GLU A 29 -20.47 9.89 6.94
CA GLU A 29 -21.72 9.11 6.92
C GLU A 29 -22.11 8.59 5.52
N VAL A 30 -21.12 8.39 4.64
CA VAL A 30 -21.36 7.87 3.29
C VAL A 30 -21.62 6.37 3.40
N LYS A 31 -22.87 5.96 3.10
CA LYS A 31 -23.34 4.57 3.21
C LYS A 31 -22.59 3.59 2.30
N GLU A 32 -22.15 4.05 1.13
CA GLU A 32 -21.29 3.27 0.24
C GLU A 32 -19.82 3.52 0.55
N LEU A 33 -19.29 2.76 1.49
CA LEU A 33 -17.87 2.77 1.77
C LEU A 33 -17.12 2.21 0.56
N ARG A 34 -16.52 3.09 -0.25
CA ARG A 34 -15.62 2.66 -1.32
C ARG A 34 -14.48 1.86 -0.71
N LEU A 35 -14.32 0.62 -1.17
CA LEU A 35 -13.16 -0.21 -0.84
C LEU A 35 -11.89 0.49 -1.30
N ARG A 36 -10.81 0.40 -0.52
CA ARG A 36 -9.52 1.00 -0.93
C ARG A 36 -8.98 0.37 -2.21
N GLY A 37 -9.25 -0.91 -2.45
CA GLY A 37 -8.93 -1.55 -3.73
C GLY A 37 -9.47 -0.77 -4.93
N ALA A 38 -10.66 -0.15 -4.81
CA ALA A 38 -11.20 0.71 -5.85
C ALA A 38 -10.44 2.04 -5.98
N HIS A 39 -9.93 2.60 -4.89
CA HIS A 39 -9.07 3.80 -4.88
C HIS A 39 -7.72 3.53 -5.55
N THR A 40 -7.05 2.44 -5.17
CA THR A 40 -5.79 2.00 -5.78
C THR A 40 -5.98 1.69 -7.26
N TYR A 41 -7.06 1.01 -7.63
CA TYR A 41 -7.40 0.75 -9.03
C TYR A 41 -7.63 2.04 -9.83
N ALA A 42 -8.41 2.99 -9.30
CA ALA A 42 -8.64 4.27 -9.96
C ALA A 42 -7.34 5.07 -10.16
N LYS A 43 -6.46 5.09 -9.15
CA LYS A 43 -5.11 5.68 -9.27
C LYS A 43 -4.30 5.02 -10.37
N LEU A 44 -4.29 3.68 -10.42
CA LEU A 44 -3.56 2.93 -11.44
C LEU A 44 -4.06 3.26 -12.85
N VAL A 45 -5.38 3.33 -13.05
CA VAL A 45 -5.99 3.71 -14.34
C VAL A 45 -5.60 5.12 -14.76
N ILE A 46 -5.72 6.09 -13.86
CA ILE A 46 -5.34 7.48 -14.16
C ILE A 46 -3.85 7.56 -14.50
N ASN A 47 -3.00 6.89 -13.75
CA ASN A 47 -1.56 6.87 -13.98
C ASN A 47 -1.22 6.20 -15.31
N SER A 48 -1.77 5.03 -15.63
CA SER A 48 -1.51 4.34 -16.90
C SER A 48 -1.95 5.15 -18.12
N LEU A 49 -2.98 5.99 -17.99
CA LEU A 49 -3.50 6.80 -19.10
C LEU A 49 -2.78 8.13 -19.31
N ASN A 50 -2.12 8.67 -18.28
CA ASN A 50 -1.55 10.02 -18.31
C ASN A 50 -0.02 10.07 -18.25
N LEU A 51 0.66 8.99 -17.87
CA LEU A 51 2.10 9.02 -17.64
C LEU A 51 2.93 9.21 -18.92
N ASN A 52 2.38 8.89 -20.08
CA ASN A 52 3.02 9.14 -21.38
C ASN A 52 3.23 10.63 -21.72
N GLN A 53 2.66 11.55 -20.93
CA GLN A 53 2.83 12.99 -21.08
C GLN A 53 4.06 13.54 -20.35
N TYR A 54 4.75 12.70 -19.56
CA TYR A 54 5.89 13.10 -18.74
C TYR A 54 7.14 12.33 -19.16
N SER A 55 8.11 13.01 -19.77
CA SER A 55 9.37 12.40 -20.25
C SER A 55 10.23 11.82 -19.14
N ASP A 56 10.11 12.36 -17.92
CA ASP A 56 11.01 12.09 -16.81
C ASP A 56 10.44 11.04 -15.84
N LEU A 57 9.25 10.49 -16.14
CA LEU A 57 8.58 9.50 -15.29
C LEU A 57 8.65 8.10 -15.89
N HIS A 58 9.05 7.14 -15.07
CA HIS A 58 9.05 5.73 -15.43
C HIS A 58 7.70 5.10 -15.10
N GLU A 59 6.87 4.88 -16.14
CA GLU A 59 5.50 4.36 -16.01
C GLU A 59 5.40 3.13 -15.09
N HIS A 60 6.28 2.15 -15.33
CA HIS A 60 6.31 0.92 -14.55
C HIS A 60 6.62 1.15 -13.05
N ARG A 61 7.51 2.08 -12.72
CA ARG A 61 7.82 2.41 -11.32
C ARG A 61 6.61 3.08 -10.66
N VAL A 62 5.99 4.06 -11.34
CA VAL A 62 4.82 4.77 -10.81
C VAL A 62 3.64 3.83 -10.59
N MET A 63 3.42 2.87 -11.50
CA MET A 63 2.40 1.83 -11.31
C MET A 63 2.67 0.98 -10.06
N LYS A 64 3.92 0.57 -9.84
CA LYS A 64 4.29 -0.19 -8.63
C LYS A 64 4.12 0.63 -7.35
N ILE A 65 4.58 1.89 -7.32
CA ILE A 65 4.35 2.81 -6.19
C ILE A 65 2.86 2.93 -5.88
N SER A 66 2.03 3.10 -6.92
CA SER A 66 0.58 3.20 -6.77
C SER A 66 -0.03 1.99 -6.07
N LEU A 67 0.51 0.79 -6.30
CA LEU A 67 0.07 -0.43 -5.65
C LEU A 67 0.53 -0.54 -4.19
N VAL A 68 1.73 -0.03 -3.85
CA VAL A 68 2.35 -0.24 -2.53
C VAL A 68 2.15 0.91 -1.53
N HIS A 69 1.91 2.13 -1.98
CA HIS A 69 1.98 3.33 -1.12
C HIS A 69 1.03 3.29 0.10
N ASP A 70 -0.20 2.77 -0.08
CA ASP A 70 -1.19 2.62 1.01
C ASP A 70 -1.22 1.20 1.59
N MET A 71 -0.26 0.33 1.25
CA MET A 71 -0.32 -1.10 1.60
C MET A 71 -0.26 -1.35 3.11
N ALA A 72 0.51 -0.53 3.84
CA ALA A 72 0.64 -0.61 5.29
C ALA A 72 -0.70 -0.38 6.03
N GLU A 73 -1.62 0.36 5.41
CA GLU A 73 -2.94 0.63 6.00
C GLU A 73 -3.83 -0.62 6.11
N SER A 74 -3.43 -1.75 5.50
CA SER A 74 -4.10 -3.05 5.69
C SER A 74 -4.00 -3.56 7.13
N VAL A 75 -2.98 -3.09 7.87
CA VAL A 75 -2.76 -3.42 9.28
C VAL A 75 -2.94 -2.18 10.15
N VAL A 76 -2.37 -1.04 9.74
CA VAL A 76 -2.40 0.21 10.53
C VAL A 76 -3.81 0.84 10.55
N GLY A 77 -4.61 0.58 9.53
CA GLY A 77 -5.86 1.28 9.25
C GLY A 77 -5.64 2.63 8.57
N ASP A 78 -6.72 3.15 7.95
CA ASP A 78 -6.74 4.47 7.30
C ASP A 78 -6.77 5.58 8.35
N ILE A 79 -5.57 5.92 8.85
CA ILE A 79 -5.37 7.00 9.81
C ILE A 79 -5.59 8.34 9.12
N THR A 80 -6.62 9.06 9.56
CA THR A 80 -6.94 10.40 9.08
C THR A 80 -6.45 11.46 10.07
N PRO A 81 -6.38 12.75 9.69
CA PRO A 81 -6.03 13.83 10.61
C PRO A 81 -6.91 13.92 11.87
N HIS A 82 -8.13 13.35 11.83
CA HIS A 82 -9.06 13.34 12.96
C HIS A 82 -8.79 12.22 13.96
N CYS A 83 -7.87 11.30 13.67
CA CYS A 83 -7.57 10.15 14.55
C CYS A 83 -6.65 10.51 15.73
N GLY A 84 -6.12 11.74 15.80
CA GLY A 84 -5.25 12.17 16.90
C GLY A 84 -3.88 11.47 16.95
N VAL A 85 -3.45 10.86 15.86
CA VAL A 85 -2.14 10.18 15.74
C VAL A 85 -1.14 11.15 15.11
N SER A 86 0.05 11.27 15.69
CA SER A 86 1.10 12.12 15.13
C SER A 86 1.63 11.56 13.81
N ASN A 87 2.17 12.42 12.94
CA ASN A 87 2.80 11.97 11.68
C ASN A 87 3.93 10.97 11.94
N GLN A 88 4.70 11.16 13.01
CA GLN A 88 5.80 10.27 13.38
C GLN A 88 5.29 8.89 13.82
N ASP A 89 4.23 8.84 14.63
CA ASP A 89 3.64 7.58 15.07
C ASP A 89 2.99 6.83 13.91
N LYS A 90 2.30 7.56 13.01
CA LYS A 90 1.74 7.00 11.77
C LYS A 90 2.85 6.37 10.94
N HIS A 91 3.90 7.13 10.64
CA HIS A 91 5.01 6.66 9.82
C HIS A 91 5.69 5.43 10.45
N THR A 92 5.93 5.45 11.76
CA THR A 92 6.54 4.31 12.47
C THR A 92 5.69 3.04 12.35
N ARG A 93 4.36 3.15 12.53
CA ARG A 93 3.45 2.01 12.38
C ARG A 93 3.43 1.47 10.95
N GLU A 94 3.46 2.37 9.97
CA GLU A 94 3.45 2.00 8.56
C GLU A 94 4.75 1.29 8.16
N VAL A 95 5.91 1.84 8.53
CA VAL A 95 7.22 1.23 8.30
C VAL A 95 7.32 -0.15 8.96
N ASN A 96 6.87 -0.30 10.21
CA ASN A 96 6.87 -1.59 10.90
C ASN A 96 6.01 -2.63 10.15
N THR A 97 4.88 -2.20 9.60
CA THR A 97 4.01 -3.07 8.79
C THR A 97 4.70 -3.50 7.50
N MET A 98 5.35 -2.56 6.79
CA MET A 98 6.07 -2.87 5.56
C MET A 98 7.28 -3.77 5.80
N GLN A 99 7.99 -3.59 6.92
CA GLN A 99 9.06 -4.50 7.35
C GLN A 99 8.54 -5.92 7.62
N HIS A 100 7.37 -6.04 8.24
CA HIS A 100 6.73 -7.34 8.43
C HIS A 100 6.40 -8.00 7.08
N PHE A 101 5.83 -7.27 6.12
CA PHE A 101 5.58 -7.80 4.77
C PHE A 101 6.87 -8.16 4.04
N ASN A 102 7.93 -7.38 4.20
CA ASN A 102 9.25 -7.72 3.65
C ASN A 102 9.72 -9.09 4.19
N SER A 103 9.59 -9.32 5.49
CA SER A 103 9.95 -10.61 6.11
C SER A 103 9.12 -11.80 5.59
N LEU A 104 7.85 -11.57 5.21
CA LEU A 104 6.98 -12.60 4.63
C LEU A 104 7.35 -12.92 3.19
N LEU A 105 7.66 -11.90 2.39
CA LEU A 105 7.88 -11.98 0.95
C LEU A 105 9.33 -12.28 0.55
N GLY A 106 10.26 -12.15 1.50
CA GLY A 106 11.69 -12.38 1.28
C GLY A 106 12.38 -11.21 0.58
N GLU A 107 13.71 -11.19 0.65
CA GLU A 107 14.56 -10.05 0.29
C GLU A 107 14.29 -9.48 -1.12
N LYS A 108 14.06 -10.34 -2.12
CA LYS A 108 13.87 -9.87 -3.50
C LYS A 108 12.57 -9.10 -3.70
N VAL A 109 11.44 -9.69 -3.29
CA VAL A 109 10.11 -9.10 -3.52
C VAL A 109 9.78 -8.10 -2.41
N GLY A 110 10.03 -8.49 -1.17
CA GLY A 110 9.84 -7.65 0.00
C GLY A 110 10.75 -6.43 0.02
N GLY A 111 12.01 -6.58 -0.42
CA GLY A 111 12.96 -5.48 -0.53
C GLY A 111 12.54 -4.46 -1.58
N GLU A 112 12.15 -4.90 -2.78
CA GLU A 112 11.61 -4.00 -3.82
C GLU A 112 10.36 -3.26 -3.32
N MET A 113 9.44 -3.96 -2.66
CA MET A 113 8.24 -3.35 -2.08
C MET A 113 8.59 -2.30 -1.01
N MET A 114 9.59 -2.57 -0.16
CA MET A 114 10.05 -1.63 0.86
C MET A 114 10.69 -0.38 0.22
N GLU A 115 11.51 -0.55 -0.80
CA GLU A 115 12.12 0.56 -1.55
C GLU A 115 11.03 1.48 -2.13
N LEU A 116 10.06 0.89 -2.85
CA LEU A 116 8.97 1.63 -3.48
C LEU A 116 8.04 2.34 -2.48
N PHE A 117 7.98 1.87 -1.23
CA PHE A 117 7.19 2.51 -0.18
C PHE A 117 7.92 3.71 0.45
N MET A 118 9.25 3.70 0.44
CA MET A 118 10.07 4.74 1.07
C MET A 118 10.42 5.89 0.13
N ASP A 119 10.19 5.72 -1.18
CA ASP A 119 10.24 6.76 -2.22
C ASP A 119 9.14 7.82 -2.05
#